data_AF-A0A919BGW7-F1
#
_entry.id   AF-A0A919BGW7-F1
#
_cell.length_a   1.000
_cell.length_b   1.000
_cell.length_c   1.000
_cell.angle_alpha   90.00
_cell.angle_beta   90.00
_cell.angle_gamma   90.00
#
_symmetry.space_group_name_H-M   'P 1'
#
loop_
_entity.id
_entity.type
_entity.pdbx_description
1 polymer ?
#
loop_
_entity_poly.entity_id
_entity_poly.type
_entity_poly.pdbx_seq_one_letter_code
_entity_poly.pdbx_strand_id
1 'polypeptide(L)'
;MTGLKPFGQEVPPEARELATALRQLFEGLAPLSMRRYAIRRSYDSGAVSRYFSGLRVPHWDFVRNLLGDVAEARGAEAPTEETVAMLRALHRAALYAAKGPVHKVRLLEVQLAEADDEAQRAARSARRLEEALDDRERRIRDLALQVRELRAEPSADSGEYARLRAEIRDLEEELARVRELHRLAEERCEGLERRLAEAEAASVEGGGTEVAEAEGVSAAPVERGASRTYNFRVGGEGNVVNVHQGPAPMDEEAAAALSVQVTHGADGFFNGLLVDERTVVAVVPRHVRVDAMGLFRTVSVGERTVAASVRHVYEATGLERGGASLLVLELMVPVPPPASPVRLDRKPPIGSRLLVSTRNPHGPYSCLVDLKGRTNGLLRVEGGFDRSLTGAPFFSERGGVAGFQIVTSDDSTVGYLFPASVLDVLEDVALPNC
;
A
#
# COMPACT_ATOMS: atom_id res chain seq x y z
N MET A 1 35.54 17.59 -29.45
CA MET A 1 34.90 17.67 -30.78
C MET A 1 34.68 16.26 -31.31
N THR A 2 33.63 15.56 -30.87
CA THR A 2 33.40 14.13 -31.18
C THR A 2 32.04 13.93 -31.84
N GLY A 3 32.07 13.92 -33.17
CA GLY A 3 31.14 13.33 -34.15
C GLY A 3 29.86 12.68 -33.65
N LEU A 4 28.87 13.49 -33.28
CA LEU A 4 27.48 13.05 -33.23
C LEU A 4 26.87 13.14 -34.63
N LYS A 5 26.29 12.05 -35.12
CA LYS A 5 25.57 12.05 -36.40
C LYS A 5 24.42 13.09 -36.37
N PRO A 6 24.14 13.76 -37.50
CA PRO A 6 22.95 14.60 -37.63
C PRO A 6 21.69 13.77 -37.36
N PHE A 7 20.63 14.42 -36.85
CA PHE A 7 19.36 13.75 -36.56
C PHE A 7 18.77 13.14 -37.84
N GLY A 8 18.22 11.93 -37.77
CA GLY A 8 17.49 11.32 -38.89
C GLY A 8 16.18 12.05 -39.18
N GLN A 9 15.72 12.03 -40.43
CA GLN A 9 14.45 12.65 -40.84
C GLN A 9 13.20 12.03 -40.17
N GLU A 10 13.33 10.83 -39.60
CA GLU A 10 12.24 10.06 -38.97
C GLU A 10 11.99 10.39 -37.48
N VAL A 11 12.75 11.32 -36.88
CA VAL A 11 12.61 11.67 -35.45
C VAL A 11 11.52 12.74 -35.24
N PRO A 12 10.54 12.54 -34.34
CA PRO A 12 9.56 13.56 -33.96
C PRO A 12 10.24 14.87 -33.49
N PRO A 13 9.66 16.05 -33.80
CA PRO A 13 10.29 17.32 -33.44
C PRO A 13 10.53 17.46 -31.93
N GLU A 14 9.62 16.97 -31.09
CA GLU A 14 9.71 17.01 -29.63
C GLU A 14 10.85 16.11 -29.10
N ALA A 15 11.04 14.94 -29.71
CA ALA A 15 12.15 14.04 -29.38
C ALA A 15 13.51 14.62 -29.81
N ARG A 16 13.53 15.41 -30.89
CA ARG A 16 14.72 16.13 -31.35
C ARG A 16 15.10 17.26 -30.40
N GLU A 17 14.13 18.00 -29.88
CA GLU A 17 14.36 19.07 -28.90
C GLU A 17 14.97 18.53 -27.61
N LEU A 18 14.40 17.46 -27.04
CA LEU A 18 14.97 16.78 -25.88
C LEU A 18 16.38 16.28 -26.16
N ALA A 19 16.60 15.59 -27.29
CA ALA A 19 17.93 15.08 -27.64
C ALA A 19 18.97 16.19 -27.81
N THR A 20 18.56 17.36 -28.32
CA THR A 20 19.42 18.55 -28.44
C THR A 20 19.80 19.09 -27.07
N ALA A 21 18.84 19.25 -26.16
CA ALA A 21 19.09 19.70 -24.79
C ALA A 21 20.04 18.73 -24.05
N LEU A 22 19.86 17.41 -24.22
CA LEU A 22 20.73 16.40 -23.63
C LEU A 22 22.16 16.46 -24.17
N ARG A 23 22.34 16.71 -25.49
CA ARG A 23 23.67 16.90 -26.09
C ARG A 23 24.37 18.12 -25.49
N GLN A 24 23.67 19.25 -25.36
CA GLN A 24 24.20 20.48 -24.77
C GLN A 24 24.62 20.28 -23.30
N LEU A 25 23.84 19.53 -22.52
CA LEU A 25 24.22 19.16 -21.16
C LEU A 25 25.47 18.28 -21.14
N PHE A 26 25.53 17.28 -22.02
CA PHE A 26 26.66 16.36 -22.10
C PHE A 26 27.97 17.05 -22.54
N GLU A 27 27.90 18.10 -23.35
CA GLU A 27 29.06 18.94 -23.67
C GLU A 27 29.68 19.58 -22.41
N GLY A 28 28.88 19.83 -21.39
CA GLY A 28 29.33 20.27 -20.07
C GLY A 28 30.19 19.27 -19.30
N LEU A 29 30.25 18.00 -19.73
CA LEU A 29 31.06 16.92 -19.15
C LEU A 29 32.37 16.68 -19.90
N ALA A 30 32.75 17.54 -20.86
CA ALA A 30 34.00 17.39 -21.58
C ALA A 30 35.19 17.33 -20.59
N PRO A 31 36.11 16.33 -20.69
CA PRO A 31 36.44 15.53 -21.87
C PRO A 31 35.84 14.10 -21.94
N LEU A 32 34.75 13.77 -21.22
CA LEU A 32 34.18 12.42 -21.27
C LEU A 32 33.56 12.08 -22.64
N SER A 33 33.89 10.91 -23.19
CA SER A 33 33.20 10.36 -24.37
C SER A 33 31.93 9.61 -23.97
N MET A 34 30.92 9.55 -24.85
CA MET A 34 29.66 8.84 -24.58
C MET A 34 29.87 7.38 -24.16
N ARG A 35 30.82 6.68 -24.79
CA ARG A 35 31.18 5.29 -24.46
C ARG A 35 31.75 5.19 -23.04
N ARG A 36 32.61 6.14 -22.65
CA ARG A 36 33.20 6.19 -21.31
C ARG A 36 32.16 6.56 -20.25
N TYR A 37 31.23 7.45 -20.57
CA TYR A 37 30.11 7.81 -19.70
C TYR A 37 29.15 6.62 -19.50
N ALA A 38 28.80 5.91 -20.57
CA ALA A 38 27.97 4.70 -20.50
C ALA A 38 28.62 3.63 -19.61
N ILE A 39 29.93 3.41 -19.74
CA ILE A 39 30.67 2.47 -18.87
C ILE A 39 30.65 2.94 -17.41
N ARG A 40 30.94 4.23 -17.14
CA ARG A 40 30.99 4.78 -15.78
C ARG A 40 29.66 4.62 -15.02
N ARG A 41 28.54 4.74 -15.73
CA ARG A 41 27.19 4.65 -15.16
C ARG A 41 26.50 3.30 -15.45
N SER A 42 27.23 2.30 -15.97
CA SER A 42 26.72 0.96 -16.32
C SER A 42 25.51 0.96 -17.27
N TYR A 43 25.45 1.92 -18.21
CA TYR A 43 24.43 1.94 -19.26
C TYR A 43 24.90 1.22 -20.53
N ASP A 44 23.94 0.69 -21.29
CA ASP A 44 24.20 0.21 -22.64
C ASP A 44 24.61 1.37 -23.56
N SER A 45 25.79 1.25 -24.19
CA SER A 45 26.32 2.28 -25.10
C SER A 45 25.43 2.50 -26.32
N GLY A 46 24.72 1.46 -26.78
CA GLY A 46 23.74 1.55 -27.85
C GLY A 46 22.51 2.38 -27.43
N ALA A 47 21.98 2.14 -26.24
CA ALA A 47 20.88 2.91 -25.66
C ALA A 47 21.23 4.39 -25.47
N VAL A 48 22.41 4.69 -24.91
CA VAL A 48 22.90 6.06 -24.74
C VAL A 48 23.03 6.78 -26.08
N SER A 49 23.57 6.09 -27.09
CA SER A 49 23.65 6.66 -28.45
C SER A 49 22.26 6.94 -29.04
N ARG A 50 21.27 6.06 -28.82
CA ARG A 50 19.88 6.25 -29.27
C ARG A 50 19.17 7.40 -28.52
N TYR A 51 19.51 7.64 -27.26
CA TYR A 51 19.01 8.78 -26.48
C TYR A 51 19.51 10.10 -27.05
N PHE A 52 20.83 10.22 -27.27
CA PHE A 52 21.41 11.42 -27.86
C PHE A 52 21.03 11.61 -29.33
N SER A 53 20.61 10.57 -30.06
CA SER A 53 20.10 10.72 -31.43
C SER A 53 18.60 11.00 -31.52
N GLY A 54 17.87 10.99 -30.41
CA GLY A 54 16.42 11.18 -30.39
C GLY A 54 15.61 9.99 -30.94
N LEU A 55 16.28 8.89 -31.32
CA LEU A 55 15.63 7.65 -31.76
C LEU A 55 14.94 6.91 -30.62
N ARG A 56 15.29 7.24 -29.37
CA ARG A 56 14.66 6.72 -28.16
C ARG A 56 14.63 7.80 -27.11
N VAL A 57 13.50 7.95 -26.41
CA VAL A 57 13.42 8.86 -25.26
C VAL A 57 14.07 8.18 -24.04
N PRO A 58 15.03 8.83 -23.35
CA PRO A 58 15.68 8.27 -22.16
C PRO A 58 14.74 8.20 -20.96
N HIS A 59 15.06 7.35 -19.97
CA HIS A 59 14.38 7.36 -18.67
C HIS A 59 14.71 8.65 -17.90
N TRP A 60 13.81 9.10 -17.01
CA TRP A 60 14.08 10.31 -16.22
C TRP A 60 15.31 10.16 -15.32
N ASP A 61 15.58 8.95 -14.80
CA ASP A 61 16.79 8.69 -14.01
C ASP A 61 18.08 8.94 -14.81
N PHE A 62 18.07 8.66 -16.11
CA PHE A 62 19.21 8.98 -16.98
C PHE A 62 19.42 10.49 -17.07
N VAL A 63 18.33 11.25 -17.24
CA VAL A 63 18.35 12.73 -17.30
C VAL A 63 18.78 13.33 -15.97
N ARG A 64 18.26 12.81 -14.85
CA ARG A 64 18.63 13.22 -13.49
C ARG A 64 20.09 12.91 -13.17
N ASN A 65 20.57 11.72 -13.53
CA ASN A 65 21.97 11.34 -13.36
C ASN A 65 22.90 12.22 -14.20
N LEU A 66 22.51 12.54 -15.44
CA LEU A 66 23.25 13.47 -16.29
C LEU A 66 23.30 14.88 -15.71
N LEU A 67 22.19 15.37 -15.15
CA LEU A 67 22.13 16.67 -14.47
C LEU A 67 23.02 16.71 -13.23
N GLY A 68 23.00 15.65 -12.42
CA GLY A 68 23.86 15.52 -11.25
C GLY A 68 25.34 15.49 -11.65
N ASP A 69 25.70 14.71 -12.66
CA ASP A 69 27.07 14.63 -13.19
C ASP A 69 27.55 15.99 -13.71
N VAL A 70 26.68 16.76 -14.38
CA VAL A 70 27.01 18.09 -14.91
C VAL A 70 27.14 19.13 -13.79
N ALA A 71 26.28 19.07 -12.77
CA ALA A 71 26.37 19.95 -11.61
C ALA A 71 27.68 19.68 -10.84
N GLU A 72 28.00 18.42 -10.60
CA GLU A 72 29.26 17.99 -9.96
C GLU A 72 30.48 18.45 -10.76
N ALA A 73 30.48 18.25 -12.09
CA ALA A 73 31.57 18.69 -12.96
C ALA A 73 31.74 20.23 -13.02
N ARG A 74 30.68 20.99 -12.77
CA ARG A 74 30.68 22.46 -12.71
C ARG A 74 30.90 23.03 -11.30
N GLY A 75 31.04 22.17 -10.29
CA GLY A 75 31.19 22.58 -8.89
C GLY A 75 29.93 23.21 -8.28
N ALA A 76 28.75 22.94 -8.86
CA ALA A 76 27.47 23.40 -8.34
C ALA A 76 26.86 22.32 -7.42
N GLU A 77 26.29 22.75 -6.28
CA GLU A 77 25.79 21.86 -5.23
C GLU A 77 24.47 21.15 -5.61
N ALA A 78 23.68 21.76 -6.50
CA ALA A 78 22.46 21.15 -7.06
C ALA A 78 22.12 21.70 -8.46
N PRO A 79 21.45 20.92 -9.32
CA PRO A 79 20.85 21.43 -10.55
C PRO A 79 19.83 22.53 -10.24
N THR A 80 19.86 23.65 -10.97
CA THR A 80 18.88 24.73 -10.85
C THR A 80 17.46 24.22 -11.10
N GLU A 81 16.53 24.57 -10.21
CA GLU A 81 15.13 24.12 -10.26
C GLU A 81 14.45 24.47 -11.60
N GLU A 82 14.77 25.64 -12.16
CA GLU A 82 14.32 26.08 -13.49
C GLU A 82 14.80 25.14 -14.61
N THR A 83 16.04 24.68 -14.56
CA THR A 83 16.63 23.75 -15.54
C THR A 83 16.00 22.37 -15.45
N VAL A 84 15.73 21.90 -14.22
CA VAL A 84 15.04 20.64 -13.97
C VAL A 84 13.61 20.70 -14.52
N ALA A 85 12.89 21.80 -14.27
CA ALA A 85 11.53 22.01 -14.76
C ALA A 85 11.47 22.06 -16.30
N MET A 86 12.39 22.79 -16.94
CA MET A 86 12.49 22.87 -18.40
C MET A 86 12.73 21.49 -19.03
N LEU A 87 13.70 20.73 -18.52
CA LEU A 87 14.01 19.38 -19.04
C LEU A 87 12.87 18.39 -18.80
N ARG A 88 12.16 18.53 -17.68
CA ARG A 88 10.97 17.72 -17.39
C ARG A 88 9.84 18.03 -18.37
N ALA A 89 9.65 19.29 -18.76
CA ALA A 89 8.68 19.67 -19.78
C ALA A 89 9.05 19.08 -21.16
N LEU A 90 10.31 19.22 -21.58
CA LEU A 90 10.82 18.64 -22.84
C LEU A 90 10.74 17.11 -22.84
N HIS A 91 11.02 16.47 -21.71
CA HIS A 91 10.92 15.02 -21.53
C HIS A 91 9.47 14.53 -21.68
N ARG A 92 8.52 15.22 -21.06
CA ARG A 92 7.09 14.92 -21.22
C ARG A 92 6.62 15.13 -22.65
N ALA A 93 7.00 16.21 -23.32
CA ALA A 93 6.64 16.49 -24.71
C ALA A 93 7.18 15.41 -25.66
N ALA A 94 8.46 15.04 -25.51
CA ALA A 94 9.09 13.97 -26.27
C ALA A 94 8.44 12.61 -26.00
N LEU A 95 7.99 12.36 -24.77
CA LEU A 95 7.20 11.17 -24.47
C LEU A 95 5.84 11.25 -25.18
N TYR A 96 5.04 12.31 -25.05
CA TYR A 96 3.72 12.37 -25.70
C TYR A 96 3.76 12.18 -27.23
N ALA A 97 4.85 12.58 -27.90
CA ALA A 97 5.02 12.43 -29.34
C ALA A 97 5.38 11.02 -29.82
N ALA A 98 5.92 10.15 -28.96
CA ALA A 98 6.33 8.80 -29.35
C ALA A 98 5.13 7.85 -29.42
N LYS A 99 4.89 7.25 -30.60
CA LYS A 99 3.76 6.34 -30.85
C LYS A 99 4.11 4.89 -30.44
N GLY A 100 3.41 4.35 -29.44
CA GLY A 100 3.45 2.90 -29.10
C GLY A 100 2.71 2.54 -27.78
N PRO A 101 2.16 1.32 -27.65
CA PRO A 101 1.45 0.87 -26.43
C PRO A 101 2.40 0.67 -25.22
N VAL A 102 3.57 0.05 -25.44
CA VAL A 102 4.66 -0.06 -24.44
C VAL A 102 5.13 1.31 -23.94
N HIS A 103 4.99 2.32 -24.78
CA HIS A 103 5.35 3.69 -24.48
C HIS A 103 4.30 4.40 -23.60
N LYS A 104 3.01 4.09 -23.77
CA LYS A 104 1.93 4.58 -22.91
C LYS A 104 2.04 4.02 -21.49
N VAL A 105 2.34 2.72 -21.36
CA VAL A 105 2.61 2.07 -20.06
C VAL A 105 3.78 2.76 -19.36
N ARG A 106 4.90 2.94 -20.07
CA ARG A 106 6.09 3.60 -19.51
C ARG A 106 5.88 5.05 -19.08
N LEU A 107 5.06 5.80 -19.82
CA LEU A 107 4.69 7.17 -19.44
C LEU A 107 3.85 7.19 -18.16
N LEU A 108 2.96 6.20 -17.99
CA LEU A 108 2.11 6.08 -16.81
C LEU A 108 2.91 5.65 -15.58
N GLU A 109 3.89 4.75 -15.71
CA GLU A 109 4.83 4.39 -14.63
C GLU A 109 5.61 5.62 -14.13
N VAL A 110 6.13 6.44 -15.05
CA VAL A 110 6.88 7.66 -14.70
C VAL A 110 5.96 8.67 -14.01
N GLN A 111 4.73 8.84 -14.50
CA GLN A 111 3.76 9.74 -13.88
C GLN A 111 3.35 9.27 -12.49
N LEU A 112 3.22 7.95 -12.28
CA LEU A 112 2.90 7.36 -10.99
C LEU A 112 4.02 7.60 -9.98
N ALA A 113 5.27 7.33 -10.35
CA ALA A 113 6.42 7.59 -9.49
C ALA A 113 6.53 9.06 -9.09
N GLU A 114 6.25 10.00 -10.01
CA GLU A 114 6.24 11.44 -9.68
C GLU A 114 5.11 11.83 -8.72
N ALA A 115 3.94 11.22 -8.87
CA ALA A 115 2.80 11.46 -8.00
C ALA A 115 3.02 10.85 -6.60
N ASP A 116 3.64 9.67 -6.52
CA ASP A 116 4.02 9.02 -5.25
C ASP A 116 5.05 9.87 -4.49
N ASP A 117 6.05 10.41 -5.19
CA ASP A 117 7.03 11.32 -4.59
C ASP A 117 6.38 12.62 -4.06
N GLU A 118 5.32 13.11 -4.71
CA GLU A 118 4.53 14.26 -4.27
C GLU A 118 3.69 13.91 -3.04
N ALA A 119 3.00 12.77 -3.05
CA ALA A 119 2.21 12.27 -1.92
C ALA A 119 3.09 12.02 -0.69
N GLN A 120 4.26 11.41 -0.85
CA GLN A 120 5.20 11.18 0.24
C GLN A 120 5.76 12.50 0.81
N ARG A 121 6.02 13.51 -0.04
CA ARG A 121 6.45 14.84 0.42
C ARG A 121 5.36 15.51 1.23
N ALA A 122 4.12 15.49 0.74
CA ALA A 122 2.97 16.05 1.46
C ALA A 122 2.74 15.34 2.81
N ALA A 123 2.84 14.00 2.85
CA ALA A 123 2.71 13.22 4.09
C ALA A 123 3.81 13.56 5.11
N ARG A 124 5.07 13.72 4.67
CA ARG A 124 6.15 14.16 5.56
C ARG A 124 5.91 15.57 6.11
N SER A 125 5.39 16.48 5.31
CA SER A 125 5.03 17.83 5.76
C SER A 125 3.87 17.81 6.75
N ALA A 126 2.84 16.99 6.51
CA ALA A 126 1.72 16.82 7.45
C ALA A 126 2.19 16.33 8.82
N ARG A 127 3.07 15.30 8.86
CA ARG A 127 3.66 14.80 10.11
C ARG A 127 4.40 15.88 10.90
N ARG A 128 5.22 16.69 10.23
CA ARG A 128 5.96 17.78 10.88
C ARG A 128 5.03 18.84 11.47
N LEU A 129 3.93 19.15 10.79
CA LEU A 129 2.91 20.09 11.28
C LEU A 129 2.13 19.50 12.47
N GLU A 130 1.81 18.21 12.44
CA GLU A 130 1.18 17.49 13.56
C GLU A 130 2.08 17.49 14.81
N GLU A 131 3.35 17.17 14.66
CA GLU A 131 4.34 17.23 15.76
C GLU A 131 4.45 18.65 16.34
N ALA A 132 4.50 19.67 15.48
CA ALA A 132 4.55 21.06 15.93
C ALA A 132 3.27 21.46 16.69
N LEU A 133 2.10 21.01 16.26
CA LEU A 133 0.82 21.26 16.94
C LEU A 133 0.81 20.60 18.32
N ASP A 134 1.21 19.33 18.43
CA ASP A 134 1.29 18.60 19.70
C ASP A 134 2.24 19.28 20.70
N ASP A 135 3.37 19.82 20.22
CA ASP A 135 4.31 20.57 21.05
C ASP A 135 3.70 21.88 21.57
N ARG A 136 2.96 22.62 20.72
CA ARG A 136 2.30 23.88 21.14
C ARG A 136 1.11 23.63 22.07
N GLU A 137 0.33 22.59 21.85
CA GLU A 137 -0.73 22.19 22.78
C GLU A 137 -0.20 21.80 24.16
N ARG A 138 0.91 21.07 24.20
CA ARG A 138 1.62 20.78 25.46
C ARG A 138 2.06 22.07 26.13
N ARG A 139 2.67 23.00 25.39
CA ARG A 139 3.11 24.29 25.93
C ARG A 139 1.96 25.12 26.50
N ILE A 140 0.80 25.16 25.83
CA ILE A 140 -0.40 25.84 26.36
C ILE A 140 -0.88 25.18 27.65
N ARG A 141 -0.89 23.85 27.74
CA ARG A 141 -1.29 23.14 28.96
C ARG A 141 -0.33 23.44 30.11
N ASP A 142 0.97 23.41 29.86
CA ASP A 142 2.00 23.71 30.87
C ASP A 142 1.89 25.14 31.37
N LEU A 143 1.74 26.10 30.46
CA LEU A 143 1.46 27.49 30.84
C LEU A 143 0.16 27.55 31.66
N ALA A 144 -0.92 26.90 31.21
CA ALA A 144 -2.23 26.97 31.88
C ALA A 144 -2.17 26.46 33.33
N LEU A 145 -1.32 25.46 33.58
CA LEU A 145 -1.00 24.99 34.93
C LEU A 145 -0.19 26.04 35.71
N GLN A 146 0.84 26.63 35.12
CA GLN A 146 1.64 27.69 35.77
C GLN A 146 0.79 28.92 36.15
N VAL A 147 -0.11 29.38 35.29
CA VAL A 147 -1.04 30.49 35.62
C VAL A 147 -2.05 30.10 36.69
N ARG A 148 -2.46 28.84 36.75
CA ARG A 148 -3.35 28.34 37.80
C ARG A 148 -2.63 28.24 39.15
N GLU A 149 -1.33 27.95 39.14
CA GLU A 149 -0.47 27.90 40.33
C GLU A 149 -0.08 29.31 40.81
N LEU A 150 0.20 30.23 39.89
CA LEU A 150 0.64 31.60 40.14
C LEU A 150 -0.51 32.60 40.23
N ARG A 151 -1.63 32.28 40.90
CA ARG A 151 -2.80 33.18 41.05
C ARG A 151 -2.44 34.54 41.69
N ALA A 152 -1.90 35.47 40.91
CA ALA A 152 -1.82 36.90 41.11
C ALA A 152 -1.20 37.55 39.85
N GLU A 153 -1.90 38.55 39.30
CA GLU A 153 -1.53 39.45 38.20
C GLU A 153 -1.75 38.98 36.74
N PRO A 154 -2.79 39.49 36.06
CA PRO A 154 -2.96 39.35 34.63
C PRO A 154 -2.21 40.48 33.91
N SER A 155 -1.00 40.26 33.37
CA SER A 155 -0.46 41.24 32.41
C SER A 155 0.59 40.77 31.39
N ALA A 156 1.26 39.61 31.55
CA ALA A 156 2.21 39.12 30.54
C ALA A 156 1.76 37.77 29.91
N ASP A 157 1.39 36.81 30.74
CA ASP A 157 1.11 35.44 30.28
C ASP A 157 -0.11 35.35 29.36
N SER A 158 -1.15 36.16 29.59
CA SER A 158 -2.37 36.23 28.75
C SER A 158 -2.06 36.52 27.28
N GLY A 159 -1.04 37.35 27.01
CA GLY A 159 -0.59 37.66 25.64
C GLY A 159 0.10 36.49 24.96
N GLU A 160 0.88 35.70 25.70
CA GLU A 160 1.54 34.49 25.19
C GLU A 160 0.51 33.39 24.86
N TYR A 161 -0.53 33.20 25.68
CA TYR A 161 -1.63 32.29 25.33
C TYR A 161 -2.39 32.72 24.09
N ALA A 162 -2.70 34.01 23.96
CA ALA A 162 -3.41 34.52 22.80
C ALA A 162 -2.59 34.30 21.51
N ARG A 163 -1.27 34.48 21.59
CA ARG A 163 -0.33 34.19 20.49
C ARG A 163 -0.26 32.70 20.17
N LEU A 164 -0.06 31.84 21.15
CA LEU A 164 0.00 30.39 20.95
C LEU A 164 -1.32 29.84 20.40
N ARG A 165 -2.47 30.35 20.83
CA ARG A 165 -3.77 29.98 20.26
C ARG A 165 -3.95 30.46 18.81
N ALA A 166 -3.42 31.64 18.47
CA ALA A 166 -3.42 32.09 17.09
C ALA A 166 -2.53 31.19 16.22
N GLU A 167 -1.34 30.86 16.70
CA GLU A 167 -0.40 29.99 15.99
C GLU A 167 -0.92 28.55 15.83
N ILE A 168 -1.64 28.01 16.82
CA ILE A 168 -2.34 26.72 16.68
C ILE A 168 -3.38 26.79 15.57
N ARG A 169 -4.20 27.84 15.51
CA ARG A 169 -5.19 27.99 14.42
C ARG A 169 -4.51 28.08 13.06
N ASP A 170 -3.43 28.85 12.94
CA ASP A 170 -2.68 28.98 11.69
C ASP A 170 -2.08 27.62 11.25
N LEU A 171 -1.54 26.85 12.21
CA LEU A 171 -1.02 25.49 11.97
C LEU A 171 -2.12 24.48 11.64
N GLU A 172 -3.30 24.57 12.26
CA GLU A 172 -4.48 23.75 11.92
C GLU A 172 -4.95 24.03 10.48
N GLU A 173 -5.00 25.30 10.09
CA GLU A 173 -5.34 25.72 8.72
C GLU A 173 -4.28 25.26 7.70
N GLU A 174 -2.99 25.33 8.04
CA GLU A 174 -1.92 24.80 7.20
C GLU A 174 -1.98 23.28 7.09
N LEU A 175 -2.19 22.57 8.20
CA LEU A 175 -2.35 21.12 8.22
C LEU A 175 -3.57 20.68 7.39
N ALA A 176 -4.69 21.38 7.49
CA ALA A 176 -5.87 21.12 6.67
C ALA A 176 -5.56 21.29 5.17
N ARG A 177 -4.84 22.36 4.79
CA ARG A 177 -4.41 22.58 3.40
C ARG A 177 -3.45 21.48 2.92
N VAL A 178 -2.48 21.08 3.73
CA VAL A 178 -1.51 20.03 3.37
C VAL A 178 -2.19 18.66 3.28
N ARG A 179 -3.14 18.35 4.17
CA ARG A 179 -3.96 17.14 4.09
C ARG A 179 -4.80 17.10 2.81
N GLU A 180 -5.37 18.23 2.40
CA GLU A 180 -6.09 18.30 1.13
C GLU A 180 -5.16 18.12 -0.08
N LEU A 181 -3.98 18.75 -0.07
CA LEU A 181 -2.97 18.52 -1.12
C LEU A 181 -2.53 17.06 -1.18
N HIS A 182 -2.33 16.42 -0.02
CA HIS A 182 -2.00 15.01 0.07
C HIS A 182 -3.13 14.14 -0.51
N ARG A 183 -4.39 14.41 -0.15
CA ARG A 183 -5.57 13.73 -0.69
C ARG A 183 -5.64 13.85 -2.23
N LEU A 184 -5.46 15.05 -2.76
CA LEU A 184 -5.45 15.29 -4.20
C LEU A 184 -4.28 14.59 -4.91
N ALA A 185 -3.11 14.51 -4.27
CA ALA A 185 -1.97 13.75 -4.78
C ALA A 185 -2.26 12.24 -4.79
N GLU A 186 -2.87 11.71 -3.72
CA GLU A 186 -3.30 10.30 -3.64
C GLU A 186 -4.34 9.97 -4.75
N GLU A 187 -5.37 10.80 -4.93
CA GLU A 187 -6.35 10.62 -6.01
C GLU A 187 -5.71 10.61 -7.40
N ARG A 188 -4.66 11.42 -7.59
CA ARG A 188 -3.89 11.45 -8.83
C ARG A 188 -3.06 10.18 -9.01
N CYS A 189 -2.42 9.66 -7.95
CA CYS A 189 -1.75 8.36 -7.97
C CYS A 189 -2.75 7.27 -8.38
N GLU A 190 -3.90 7.18 -7.71
CA GLU A 190 -4.95 6.19 -8.02
C GLU A 190 -5.45 6.29 -9.47
N GLY A 191 -5.61 7.51 -9.98
CA GLY A 191 -5.99 7.72 -11.38
C GLY A 191 -4.92 7.24 -12.37
N LEU A 192 -3.64 7.36 -12.02
CA LEU A 192 -2.52 6.91 -12.85
C LEU A 192 -2.33 5.39 -12.76
N GLU A 193 -2.48 4.80 -11.58
CA GLU A 193 -2.45 3.34 -11.36
C GLU A 193 -3.53 2.65 -12.19
N ARG A 194 -4.78 3.15 -12.16
CA ARG A 194 -5.87 2.59 -12.97
C ARG A 194 -5.55 2.64 -14.47
N ARG A 195 -5.08 3.77 -14.95
CA ARG A 195 -4.69 3.94 -16.36
C ARG A 195 -3.52 3.04 -16.74
N LEU A 196 -2.58 2.81 -15.82
CA LEU A 196 -1.44 1.92 -16.02
C LEU A 196 -1.93 0.47 -16.16
N ALA A 197 -2.78 0.00 -15.23
CA ALA A 197 -3.37 -1.34 -15.28
C ALA A 197 -4.16 -1.59 -16.58
N GLU A 198 -4.96 -0.61 -17.02
CA GLU A 198 -5.68 -0.68 -18.31
C GLU A 198 -4.73 -0.76 -19.51
N ALA A 199 -3.64 0.02 -19.50
CA ALA A 199 -2.64 0.03 -20.57
C ALA A 199 -1.79 -1.25 -20.61
N GLU A 200 -1.48 -1.83 -19.46
CA GLU A 200 -0.81 -3.12 -19.34
C GLU A 200 -1.69 -4.26 -19.86
N ALA A 201 -2.97 -4.29 -19.46
CA ALA A 201 -3.93 -5.27 -19.96
C ALA A 201 -4.07 -5.23 -21.49
N ALA A 202 -4.20 -4.02 -22.07
CA ALA A 202 -4.27 -3.84 -23.52
C ALA A 202 -2.97 -4.22 -24.25
N SER A 203 -1.81 -4.12 -23.59
CA SER A 203 -0.51 -4.50 -24.16
C SER A 203 -0.29 -6.02 -24.16
N VAL A 204 -0.87 -6.74 -23.21
CA VAL A 204 -0.84 -8.22 -23.13
C VAL A 204 -1.75 -8.84 -24.20
N GLU A 205 -2.92 -8.26 -24.46
CA GLU A 205 -3.85 -8.73 -25.50
C GLU A 205 -3.32 -8.49 -26.93
N GLY A 206 -2.56 -7.41 -27.16
CA GLY A 206 -1.97 -7.12 -28.47
C GLY A 206 -0.72 -7.94 -28.83
N GLY A 207 -0.09 -8.61 -27.86
CA GLY A 207 1.11 -9.44 -28.07
C GLY A 207 0.83 -10.93 -28.35
N GLY A 208 -0.43 -11.36 -28.24
CA GLY A 208 -0.83 -12.77 -28.36
C GLY A 208 -1.05 -13.27 -29.79
N THR A 209 -1.03 -12.40 -30.81
CA THR A 209 -1.53 -12.73 -32.15
C THR A 209 -0.46 -12.88 -33.24
N GLU A 210 0.84 -12.69 -32.95
CA GLU A 210 1.89 -12.68 -33.99
C GLU A 210 2.89 -13.86 -33.96
N VAL A 211 2.69 -14.91 -33.12
CA VAL A 211 3.67 -16.04 -33.06
C VAL A 211 3.02 -17.43 -33.15
N ALA A 212 1.96 -17.61 -33.94
CA ALA A 212 1.37 -18.95 -34.13
C ALA A 212 0.91 -19.22 -35.57
N GLU A 213 1.85 -19.32 -36.50
CA GLU A 213 1.70 -20.18 -37.69
C GLU A 213 3.02 -20.91 -37.97
N ALA A 214 3.16 -22.14 -37.46
CA ALA A 214 3.73 -23.29 -38.15
C ALA A 214 3.81 -24.51 -37.21
N GLU A 215 3.48 -25.67 -37.77
CA GLU A 215 3.56 -27.03 -37.23
C GLU A 215 2.41 -27.52 -36.35
N GLY A 216 1.51 -28.26 -37.02
CA GLY A 216 0.47 -29.06 -36.38
C GLY A 216 1.02 -30.39 -35.87
N VAL A 217 0.72 -30.70 -34.61
CA VAL A 217 0.35 -32.04 -34.14
C VAL A 217 -0.73 -31.84 -33.08
N SER A 218 -1.82 -32.59 -33.23
CA SER A 218 -2.99 -32.65 -32.36
C SER A 218 -2.62 -32.83 -30.89
N ALA A 219 -2.95 -31.84 -30.07
CA ALA A 219 -3.28 -31.99 -28.66
C ALA A 219 -4.25 -30.86 -28.29
N ALA A 220 -5.48 -31.23 -27.90
CA ALA A 220 -6.52 -30.28 -27.53
C ALA A 220 -6.05 -29.37 -26.39
N PRO A 221 -6.16 -28.03 -26.52
CA PRO A 221 -5.82 -27.14 -25.42
C PRO A 221 -6.97 -27.15 -24.42
N VAL A 222 -6.67 -27.58 -23.19
CA VAL A 222 -7.50 -27.28 -22.03
C VAL A 222 -7.46 -25.76 -21.85
N GLU A 223 -8.56 -25.10 -22.20
CA GLU A 223 -8.77 -23.69 -21.94
C GLU A 223 -8.54 -23.41 -20.45
N ARG A 224 -7.45 -22.71 -20.11
CA ARG A 224 -7.35 -22.02 -18.81
C ARG A 224 -8.32 -20.86 -18.87
N GLY A 225 -9.57 -21.16 -18.55
CA GLY A 225 -10.64 -20.18 -18.48
C GLY A 225 -10.23 -19.02 -17.59
N ALA A 226 -10.35 -17.80 -18.12
CA ALA A 226 -10.27 -16.59 -17.33
C ALA A 226 -11.25 -16.71 -16.16
N SER A 227 -10.73 -16.80 -14.94
CA SER A 227 -11.52 -16.87 -13.71
C SER A 227 -12.24 -15.53 -13.54
N ARG A 228 -13.54 -15.53 -13.86
CA ARG A 228 -14.43 -14.38 -13.68
C ARG A 228 -15.10 -14.47 -12.32
N THR A 229 -14.99 -13.41 -11.52
CA THR A 229 -15.76 -13.23 -10.29
C THR A 229 -17.07 -12.57 -10.64
N TYR A 230 -18.19 -13.20 -10.29
CA TYR A 230 -19.52 -12.63 -10.45
C TYR A 230 -20.11 -12.37 -9.06
N ASN A 231 -20.40 -11.10 -8.78
CA ASN A 231 -21.08 -10.70 -7.56
C ASN A 231 -22.59 -10.75 -7.82
N PHE A 232 -23.28 -11.72 -7.22
CA PHE A 232 -24.75 -11.76 -7.27
C PHE A 232 -25.30 -11.26 -5.93
N ARG A 233 -26.06 -10.15 -5.97
CA ARG A 233 -26.98 -9.82 -4.89
C ARG A 233 -28.28 -10.59 -5.14
N VAL A 234 -28.48 -11.68 -4.42
CA VAL A 234 -29.76 -12.38 -4.41
C VAL A 234 -30.71 -11.58 -3.54
N GLY A 235 -31.93 -11.31 -4.04
CA GLY A 235 -32.94 -10.52 -3.32
C GLY A 235 -33.40 -11.21 -2.03
N GLY A 236 -32.77 -10.84 -0.93
CA GLY A 236 -33.06 -11.24 0.46
C GLY A 236 -31.96 -10.61 1.34
N GLU A 237 -32.35 -9.91 2.39
CA GLU A 237 -31.46 -9.05 3.20
C GLU A 237 -30.12 -9.76 3.58
N GLY A 238 -29.00 -9.14 3.20
CA GLY A 238 -27.66 -9.45 3.74
C GLY A 238 -26.81 -10.51 3.01
N ASN A 239 -27.36 -11.33 2.11
CA ASN A 239 -26.59 -12.42 1.51
C ASN A 239 -25.93 -12.03 0.18
N VAL A 240 -24.65 -11.66 0.24
CA VAL A 240 -23.79 -11.58 -0.96
C VAL A 240 -23.25 -12.98 -1.24
N VAL A 241 -23.71 -13.60 -2.32
CA VAL A 241 -23.16 -14.89 -2.78
C VAL A 241 -22.06 -14.58 -3.79
N ASN A 242 -20.82 -14.80 -3.37
CA ASN A 242 -19.66 -14.70 -4.25
C ASN A 242 -19.44 -16.06 -4.92
N VAL A 243 -19.80 -16.18 -6.19
CA VAL A 243 -19.57 -17.41 -6.96
C VAL A 243 -18.23 -17.29 -7.67
N HIS A 244 -17.29 -18.15 -7.29
CA HIS A 244 -15.96 -18.21 -7.89
C HIS A 244 -15.80 -19.49 -8.70
N GLN A 245 -15.24 -19.37 -9.91
CA GLN A 245 -14.77 -20.51 -10.70
C GLN A 245 -13.26 -20.65 -10.53
N GLY A 246 -12.84 -21.73 -9.85
CA GLY A 246 -11.45 -22.13 -9.61
C GLY A 246 -11.30 -22.98 -8.35
N PRO A 247 -10.25 -23.80 -8.20
CA PRO A 247 -9.98 -24.52 -6.96
C PRO A 247 -9.74 -23.52 -5.82
N ALA A 248 -10.36 -23.77 -4.66
CA ALA A 248 -10.17 -22.93 -3.50
C ALA A 248 -8.69 -23.00 -3.04
N PRO A 249 -8.11 -21.85 -2.65
CA PRO A 249 -6.70 -21.75 -2.25
C PRO A 249 -6.40 -22.56 -0.96
N MET A 250 -7.42 -22.82 -0.15
CA MET A 250 -7.39 -23.64 1.04
C MET A 250 -8.76 -24.33 1.17
N ASP A 251 -8.80 -25.47 1.85
CA ASP A 251 -10.06 -26.09 2.26
C ASP A 251 -10.85 -25.13 3.15
N GLU A 252 -12.06 -24.77 2.70
CA GLU A 252 -12.95 -23.83 3.38
C GLU A 252 -13.37 -24.35 4.75
N GLU A 253 -13.50 -25.66 4.91
CA GLU A 253 -13.83 -26.31 6.18
C GLU A 253 -12.66 -26.18 7.17
N ALA A 254 -11.42 -26.36 6.70
CA ALA A 254 -10.23 -26.16 7.51
C ALA A 254 -10.06 -24.69 7.93
N ALA A 255 -10.33 -23.74 7.04
CA ALA A 255 -10.31 -22.32 7.37
C ALA A 255 -11.41 -21.95 8.38
N ALA A 256 -12.63 -22.46 8.19
CA ALA A 256 -13.74 -22.25 9.12
C ALA A 256 -13.47 -22.85 10.51
N ALA A 257 -12.79 -23.99 10.59
CA ALA A 257 -12.42 -24.64 11.84
C ALA A 257 -11.37 -23.84 12.65
N LEU A 258 -10.56 -23.03 11.96
CA LEU A 258 -9.56 -22.16 12.58
C LEU A 258 -10.11 -20.78 12.97
N SER A 259 -11.15 -20.32 12.29
CA SER A 259 -11.79 -19.05 12.58
C SER A 259 -12.79 -19.17 13.73
N VAL A 260 -12.74 -18.22 14.66
CA VAL A 260 -13.67 -18.15 15.79
C VAL A 260 -14.32 -16.78 15.86
N GLN A 261 -15.57 -16.75 16.34
CA GLN A 261 -16.25 -15.50 16.63
C GLN A 261 -16.16 -15.21 18.13
N VAL A 262 -15.70 -14.02 18.47
CA VAL A 262 -15.57 -13.55 19.85
C VAL A 262 -16.61 -12.47 20.10
N THR A 263 -17.50 -12.68 21.06
CA THR A 263 -18.49 -11.68 21.47
C THR A 263 -18.07 -10.98 22.76
N HIS A 264 -18.35 -9.68 22.83
CA HIS A 264 -18.12 -8.82 23.98
C HIS A 264 -19.35 -7.93 24.24
N GLY A 265 -19.92 -8.05 25.44
CA GLY A 265 -21.13 -7.31 25.79
C GLY A 265 -22.36 -7.80 25.00
N ALA A 266 -23.38 -6.94 24.92
CA ALA A 266 -24.67 -7.27 24.31
C ALA A 266 -24.62 -7.29 22.76
N ASP A 267 -23.86 -6.39 22.16
CA ASP A 267 -23.97 -6.12 20.70
C ASP A 267 -22.63 -6.17 19.96
N GLY A 268 -21.53 -6.33 20.68
CA GLY A 268 -20.20 -6.26 20.08
C GLY A 268 -19.63 -7.64 19.76
N PHE A 269 -19.12 -7.84 18.56
CA PHE A 269 -18.37 -9.04 18.20
C PHE A 269 -17.20 -8.70 17.28
N PHE A 270 -16.23 -9.60 17.25
CA PHE A 270 -15.11 -9.60 16.32
C PHE A 270 -14.70 -11.06 16.07
N ASN A 271 -13.76 -11.27 15.18
CA ASN A 271 -13.27 -12.59 14.84
C ASN A 271 -11.85 -12.80 15.39
N GLY A 272 -11.46 -14.06 15.49
CA GLY A 272 -10.13 -14.46 15.91
C GLY A 272 -9.71 -15.77 15.27
N LEU A 273 -8.51 -16.20 15.61
CA LEU A 273 -7.87 -17.42 15.17
C LEU A 273 -7.66 -18.35 16.36
N LEU A 274 -8.15 -19.57 16.27
CA LEU A 274 -7.86 -20.65 17.19
C LEU A 274 -6.45 -21.20 16.89
N VAL A 275 -5.51 -20.94 17.78
CA VAL A 275 -4.10 -21.35 17.60
C VAL A 275 -3.87 -22.77 18.09
N ASP A 276 -4.49 -23.13 19.21
CA ASP A 276 -4.47 -24.45 19.82
C ASP A 276 -5.82 -24.72 20.53
N GLU A 277 -5.93 -25.82 21.29
CA GLU A 277 -7.17 -26.20 21.98
C GLU A 277 -7.71 -25.16 22.99
N ARG A 278 -6.88 -24.23 23.44
CA ARG A 278 -7.21 -23.24 24.49
C ARG A 278 -6.86 -21.81 24.15
N THR A 279 -6.05 -21.56 23.13
CA THR A 279 -5.54 -20.23 22.83
C THR A 279 -6.23 -19.67 21.59
N VAL A 280 -6.83 -18.50 21.74
CA VAL A 280 -7.38 -17.71 20.64
C VAL A 280 -6.63 -16.40 20.53
N VAL A 281 -6.22 -16.05 19.32
CA VAL A 281 -5.62 -14.75 19.01
C VAL A 281 -6.60 -13.95 18.19
N ALA A 282 -6.86 -12.71 18.60
CA ALA A 282 -7.73 -11.81 17.86
C ALA A 282 -7.07 -10.44 17.69
N VAL A 283 -7.38 -9.79 16.56
CA VAL A 283 -6.98 -8.41 16.30
C VAL A 283 -8.20 -7.52 16.51
N VAL A 284 -8.06 -6.52 17.38
CA VAL A 284 -9.13 -5.57 17.66
C VAL A 284 -8.67 -4.12 17.44
N PRO A 285 -9.56 -3.24 16.95
CA PRO A 285 -9.28 -1.80 16.90
C PRO A 285 -8.99 -1.23 18.28
N ARG A 286 -8.11 -0.22 18.38
CA ARG A 286 -7.70 0.39 19.66
C ARG A 286 -8.86 0.95 20.50
N HIS A 287 -9.97 1.35 19.90
CA HIS A 287 -11.13 1.87 20.64
C HIS A 287 -11.95 0.77 21.32
N VAL A 288 -11.90 -0.47 20.83
CA VAL A 288 -12.54 -1.65 21.45
C VAL A 288 -11.80 -2.09 22.72
N ARG A 289 -10.57 -1.60 22.93
CA ARG A 289 -9.68 -1.94 24.04
C ARG A 289 -10.20 -1.48 25.41
N VAL A 290 -11.01 -0.42 25.45
CA VAL A 290 -11.26 0.36 26.68
C VAL A 290 -11.98 -0.45 27.77
N ASP A 291 -12.71 -1.52 27.41
CA ASP A 291 -13.42 -2.41 28.35
C ASP A 291 -12.95 -3.88 28.27
N ALA A 292 -11.69 -4.15 27.90
CA ALA A 292 -11.22 -5.53 27.68
C ALA A 292 -10.67 -6.24 28.93
N MET A 293 -10.19 -5.51 29.94
CA MET A 293 -9.62 -6.15 31.14
C MET A 293 -10.71 -6.61 32.12
N GLY A 294 -10.75 -7.92 32.40
CA GLY A 294 -11.59 -8.52 33.44
C GLY A 294 -12.98 -8.98 33.01
N LEU A 295 -13.36 -8.81 31.74
CA LEU A 295 -14.64 -9.28 31.22
C LEU A 295 -14.48 -10.60 30.46
N PHE A 296 -15.29 -11.59 30.84
CA PHE A 296 -15.43 -12.83 30.10
C PHE A 296 -15.90 -12.53 28.68
N ARG A 297 -15.28 -13.18 27.71
CA ARG A 297 -15.71 -13.21 26.32
C ARG A 297 -16.32 -14.57 26.05
N THR A 298 -17.31 -14.64 25.18
CA THR A 298 -17.74 -15.95 24.67
C THR A 298 -17.17 -16.13 23.27
N VAL A 299 -16.48 -17.26 23.10
CA VAL A 299 -15.86 -17.65 21.84
C VAL A 299 -16.69 -18.76 21.25
N SER A 300 -17.21 -18.53 20.05
CA SER A 300 -17.96 -19.52 19.29
C SER A 300 -17.04 -20.22 18.30
N VAL A 301 -16.86 -21.53 18.49
CA VAL A 301 -16.10 -22.44 17.63
C VAL A 301 -17.09 -23.44 17.03
N GLY A 302 -17.46 -23.26 15.76
CA GLY A 302 -18.55 -24.00 15.14
C GLY A 302 -19.89 -23.73 15.86
N GLU A 303 -20.48 -24.77 16.44
CA GLU A 303 -21.73 -24.68 17.22
C GLU A 303 -21.50 -24.56 18.73
N ARG A 304 -20.24 -24.62 19.18
CA ARG A 304 -19.91 -24.57 20.61
C ARG A 304 -19.54 -23.16 21.01
N THR A 305 -20.08 -22.70 22.13
CA THR A 305 -19.72 -21.42 22.75
C THR A 305 -19.00 -21.68 24.06
N VAL A 306 -17.81 -21.10 24.21
CA VAL A 306 -16.92 -21.30 25.37
C VAL A 306 -16.56 -19.96 25.99
N ALA A 307 -16.56 -19.88 27.31
CA ALA A 307 -16.07 -18.69 28.01
C ALA A 307 -14.54 -18.57 27.86
N ALA A 308 -14.05 -17.35 27.67
CA ALA A 308 -12.64 -17.04 27.55
C ALA A 308 -12.26 -15.84 28.41
N SER A 309 -11.06 -15.88 28.97
CA SER A 309 -10.44 -14.75 29.68
C SER A 309 -9.33 -14.13 28.85
N VAL A 310 -9.20 -12.80 28.90
CA VAL A 310 -8.07 -12.11 28.28
C VAL A 310 -6.80 -12.41 29.07
N ARG A 311 -5.86 -13.13 28.46
CA ARG A 311 -4.57 -13.49 29.06
C ARG A 311 -3.55 -12.37 28.87
N HIS A 312 -3.41 -11.87 27.65
CA HIS A 312 -2.50 -10.77 27.32
C HIS A 312 -3.10 -9.83 26.27
N VAL A 313 -2.65 -8.58 26.30
CA VAL A 313 -2.95 -7.55 25.30
C VAL A 313 -1.62 -6.98 24.81
N TYR A 314 -1.33 -7.14 23.52
CA TYR A 314 -0.14 -6.59 22.90
C TYR A 314 -0.52 -5.38 22.04
N GLU A 315 0.23 -4.30 22.19
CA GLU A 315 0.08 -3.13 21.32
C GLU A 315 0.89 -3.37 20.05
N ALA A 316 0.20 -3.43 18.90
CA ALA A 316 0.87 -3.41 17.62
C ALA A 316 1.28 -1.96 17.31
N THR A 317 2.48 -1.57 17.73
CA THR A 317 3.08 -0.27 17.39
C THR A 317 3.65 -0.31 15.97
N GLY A 318 3.59 0.81 15.24
CA GLY A 318 4.17 0.93 13.90
C GLY A 318 3.19 1.04 12.72
N LEU A 319 1.88 1.09 12.97
CA LEU A 319 0.90 1.49 11.96
C LEU A 319 0.51 2.96 12.11
N GLU A 320 0.89 3.78 11.12
CA GLU A 320 0.64 5.23 11.12
C GLU A 320 -0.86 5.60 11.03
N ARG A 321 -1.76 4.66 10.68
CA ARG A 321 -3.22 4.86 10.72
C ARG A 321 -3.91 3.73 11.48
N GLY A 322 -4.66 4.09 12.52
CA GLY A 322 -5.63 3.20 13.17
C GLY A 322 -5.01 2.04 13.93
N GLY A 323 -4.17 2.33 14.93
CA GLY A 323 -3.55 1.32 15.79
C GLY A 323 -4.54 0.24 16.23
N ALA A 324 -4.05 -0.99 16.30
CA ALA A 324 -4.82 -2.12 16.80
C ALA A 324 -4.08 -2.79 17.95
N SER A 325 -4.79 -3.67 18.62
CA SER A 325 -4.23 -4.51 19.67
C SER A 325 -4.45 -5.97 19.33
N LEU A 326 -3.44 -6.78 19.62
CA LEU A 326 -3.54 -8.22 19.62
C LEU A 326 -4.03 -8.66 20.99
N LEU A 327 -5.14 -9.38 21.02
CA LEU A 327 -5.66 -10.03 22.21
C LEU A 327 -5.29 -11.51 22.16
N VAL A 328 -4.70 -12.00 23.25
CA VAL A 328 -4.55 -13.43 23.50
C VAL A 328 -5.59 -13.82 24.53
N LEU A 329 -6.54 -14.65 24.11
CA LEU A 329 -7.61 -15.18 24.93
C LEU A 329 -7.30 -16.63 25.31
N GLU A 330 -7.55 -16.97 26.57
CA GLU A 330 -7.48 -18.33 27.07
C GLU A 330 -8.91 -18.86 27.28
N LEU A 331 -9.24 -19.96 26.61
CA LEU A 331 -10.52 -20.65 26.73
C LEU A 331 -10.57 -21.41 28.06
N MET A 332 -11.66 -21.22 28.79
CA MET A 332 -11.89 -21.90 30.08
C MET A 332 -12.12 -23.40 29.92
N VAL A 333 -12.54 -23.84 28.72
CA VAL A 333 -12.74 -25.25 28.36
C VAL A 333 -12.01 -25.51 27.04
N PRO A 334 -11.18 -26.56 26.93
CA PRO A 334 -10.51 -26.88 25.68
C PRO A 334 -11.54 -27.24 24.59
N VAL A 335 -11.30 -26.75 23.39
CA VAL A 335 -12.02 -27.15 22.18
C VAL A 335 -11.17 -28.15 21.39
N PRO A 336 -11.80 -29.04 20.59
CA PRO A 336 -11.05 -29.96 19.74
C PRO A 336 -10.04 -29.19 18.88
N PRO A 337 -8.78 -29.64 18.81
CA PRO A 337 -7.78 -28.95 18.02
C PRO A 337 -8.18 -28.98 16.54
N PRO A 338 -7.80 -27.95 15.76
CA PRO A 338 -7.99 -27.99 14.33
C PRO A 338 -7.25 -29.19 13.73
N ALA A 339 -7.85 -29.83 12.73
CA ALA A 339 -7.28 -31.02 12.08
C ALA A 339 -5.88 -30.75 11.45
N SER A 340 -5.59 -29.48 11.15
CA SER A 340 -4.29 -29.02 10.67
C SER A 340 -3.71 -27.96 11.61
N PRO A 341 -2.40 -28.02 11.92
CA PRO A 341 -1.76 -26.98 12.71
C PRO A 341 -1.79 -25.65 11.96
N VAL A 342 -1.95 -24.55 12.70
CA VAL A 342 -1.88 -23.20 12.15
C VAL A 342 -0.50 -22.97 11.54
N ARG A 343 -0.46 -22.51 10.29
CA ARG A 343 0.77 -22.08 9.62
C ARG A 343 0.70 -20.58 9.34
N LEU A 344 1.83 -19.89 9.40
CA LEU A 344 1.90 -18.47 9.08
C LEU A 344 2.53 -18.24 7.71
N ASP A 345 1.80 -17.58 6.82
CA ASP A 345 2.36 -17.06 5.58
C ASP A 345 2.74 -15.59 5.76
N ARG A 346 3.99 -15.34 6.17
CA ARG A 346 4.48 -13.98 6.47
C ARG A 346 4.67 -13.11 5.22
N LYS A 347 4.81 -13.76 4.05
CA LYS A 347 5.09 -13.09 2.77
C LYS A 347 4.22 -13.72 1.67
N PRO A 348 2.88 -13.55 1.76
CA PRO A 348 2.01 -13.95 0.67
C PRO A 348 2.37 -13.13 -0.58
N PRO A 349 2.45 -13.76 -1.77
CA PRO A 349 2.83 -13.06 -2.99
C PRO A 349 1.75 -12.06 -3.39
N ILE A 350 2.15 -10.84 -3.77
CA ILE A 350 1.21 -9.85 -4.32
C ILE A 350 0.58 -10.42 -5.60
N GLY A 351 -0.72 -10.20 -5.76
CA GLY A 351 -1.54 -10.78 -6.82
C GLY A 351 -2.12 -12.15 -6.49
N SER A 352 -1.79 -12.74 -5.33
CA SER A 352 -2.42 -14.00 -4.88
C SER A 352 -3.82 -13.78 -4.31
N ARG A 353 -4.59 -14.87 -4.26
CA ARG A 353 -5.90 -14.88 -3.61
C ARG A 353 -5.78 -15.29 -2.16
N LEU A 354 -6.57 -14.63 -1.33
CA LEU A 354 -6.75 -14.98 0.07
C LEU A 354 -8.18 -15.43 0.30
N LEU A 355 -8.35 -16.50 1.07
CA LEU A 355 -9.64 -16.97 1.54
C LEU A 355 -9.89 -16.41 2.95
N VAL A 356 -11.09 -15.89 3.17
CA VAL A 356 -11.63 -15.71 4.51
C VAL A 356 -12.82 -16.64 4.65
N SER A 357 -12.86 -17.39 5.75
CA SER A 357 -13.98 -18.25 6.12
C SER A 357 -14.20 -18.10 7.61
N THR A 358 -15.30 -17.46 8.00
CA THR A 358 -15.61 -17.12 9.41
C THR A 358 -17.13 -17.08 9.62
N ARG A 359 -17.58 -16.61 10.78
CA ARG A 359 -18.98 -16.30 11.06
C ARG A 359 -19.19 -14.81 11.29
N ASN A 360 -20.17 -14.24 10.59
CA ASN A 360 -20.69 -12.90 10.85
C ASN A 360 -22.00 -12.99 11.66
N PRO A 361 -22.68 -11.88 11.99
CA PRO A 361 -23.96 -11.90 12.71
C PRO A 361 -25.09 -12.59 11.95
N HIS A 362 -24.95 -12.71 10.63
CA HIS A 362 -25.94 -13.29 9.73
C HIS A 362 -25.71 -14.79 9.48
N GLY A 363 -24.58 -15.35 9.95
CA GLY A 363 -24.27 -16.77 9.84
C GLY A 363 -22.84 -17.05 9.34
N PRO A 364 -22.60 -18.24 8.76
CA PRO A 364 -21.33 -18.55 8.12
C PRO A 364 -21.08 -17.63 6.93
N TYR A 365 -19.84 -17.16 6.81
CA TYR A 365 -19.40 -16.23 5.79
C TYR A 365 -18.09 -16.72 5.18
N SER A 366 -18.04 -16.83 3.85
CA SER A 366 -16.80 -17.08 3.13
C SER A 366 -16.70 -16.23 1.86
N CYS A 367 -15.51 -15.73 1.57
CA CYS A 367 -15.21 -15.09 0.30
C CYS A 367 -13.73 -15.19 -0.07
N LEU A 368 -13.45 -15.01 -1.36
CA LEU A 368 -12.09 -14.81 -1.87
C LEU A 368 -11.84 -13.34 -2.13
N VAL A 369 -10.63 -12.90 -1.75
CA VAL A 369 -10.15 -11.54 -2.01
C VAL A 369 -8.81 -11.59 -2.72
N ASP A 370 -8.51 -10.56 -3.51
CA ASP A 370 -7.21 -10.42 -4.15
C ASP A 370 -6.27 -9.60 -3.27
N LEU A 371 -5.05 -10.09 -3.03
CA LEU A 371 -3.99 -9.33 -2.40
C LEU A 371 -3.37 -8.36 -3.42
N LYS A 372 -3.75 -7.08 -3.40
CA LYS A 372 -3.29 -6.09 -4.37
C LYS A 372 -1.94 -5.46 -4.04
N GLY A 373 -1.54 -5.43 -2.77
CA GLY A 373 -0.25 -4.84 -2.41
C GLY A 373 -0.05 -4.63 -0.92
N ARG A 374 0.80 -3.66 -0.57
CA ARG A 374 1.06 -3.24 0.80
C ARG A 374 0.99 -1.74 0.95
N THR A 375 0.40 -1.26 2.04
CA THR A 375 0.29 0.17 2.36
C THR A 375 0.64 0.35 3.83
N ASN A 376 1.69 1.13 4.13
CA ASN A 376 2.16 1.37 5.51
C ASN A 376 2.36 0.08 6.32
N GLY A 377 2.89 -0.97 5.68
CA GLY A 377 3.13 -2.28 6.31
C GLY A 377 1.89 -3.20 6.39
N LEU A 378 0.69 -2.69 6.12
CA LEU A 378 -0.54 -3.50 6.00
C LEU A 378 -0.62 -4.19 4.65
N LEU A 379 -1.29 -5.33 4.59
CA LEU A 379 -1.66 -5.98 3.35
C LEU A 379 -2.94 -5.33 2.80
N ARG A 380 -2.89 -4.80 1.58
CA ARG A 380 -4.06 -4.22 0.91
C ARG A 380 -4.76 -5.32 0.11
N VAL A 381 -6.01 -5.59 0.45
CA VAL A 381 -6.86 -6.55 -0.25
C VAL A 381 -8.01 -5.86 -0.95
N GLU A 382 -8.47 -6.46 -2.04
CA GLU A 382 -9.63 -6.00 -2.80
C GLU A 382 -10.62 -7.15 -3.02
N GLY A 383 -11.89 -6.89 -2.78
CA GLY A 383 -12.97 -7.87 -2.88
C GLY A 383 -14.24 -7.42 -2.16
N GLY A 384 -15.35 -8.11 -2.40
CA GLY A 384 -16.60 -7.84 -1.71
C GLY A 384 -16.62 -8.52 -0.34
N PHE A 385 -16.00 -7.90 0.67
CA PHE A 385 -15.97 -8.43 2.04
C PHE A 385 -16.72 -7.54 3.04
N ASP A 386 -17.34 -8.19 4.02
CA ASP A 386 -18.25 -7.57 4.98
C ASP A 386 -17.47 -6.79 6.06
N ARG A 387 -17.99 -5.64 6.49
CA ARG A 387 -17.37 -4.82 7.54
C ARG A 387 -17.35 -5.52 8.91
N SER A 388 -18.24 -6.48 9.12
CA SER A 388 -18.29 -7.34 10.32
C SER A 388 -17.12 -8.31 10.47
N LEU A 389 -16.24 -8.39 9.47
CA LEU A 389 -15.10 -9.30 9.47
C LEU A 389 -13.91 -8.79 10.29
N THR A 390 -14.07 -7.74 11.10
CA THR A 390 -12.99 -7.26 11.98
C THR A 390 -12.36 -8.41 12.76
N GLY A 391 -11.02 -8.51 12.70
CA GLY A 391 -10.24 -9.56 13.34
C GLY A 391 -10.21 -10.90 12.60
N ALA A 392 -10.91 -11.05 11.47
CA ALA A 392 -11.00 -12.34 10.78
C ALA A 392 -9.65 -12.72 10.16
N PRO A 393 -9.20 -13.98 10.32
CA PRO A 393 -7.98 -14.46 9.67
C PRO A 393 -8.22 -14.69 8.18
N PHE A 394 -7.23 -14.28 7.38
CA PHE A 394 -7.18 -14.50 5.94
C PHE A 394 -6.10 -15.54 5.65
N PHE A 395 -6.42 -16.51 4.80
CA PHE A 395 -5.59 -17.66 4.50
C PHE A 395 -5.10 -17.57 3.06
N SER A 396 -3.80 -17.79 2.83
CA SER A 396 -3.22 -17.82 1.50
C SER A 396 -3.43 -19.16 0.81
N GLU A 397 -3.12 -19.21 -0.48
CA GLU A 397 -3.10 -20.44 -1.30
C GLU A 397 -2.11 -21.50 -0.83
N ARG A 398 -1.24 -21.16 0.13
CA ARG A 398 -0.32 -22.10 0.77
C ARG A 398 -0.92 -22.74 2.02
N GLY A 399 -2.17 -22.42 2.35
CA GLY A 399 -2.86 -22.87 3.57
C GLY A 399 -2.34 -22.22 4.85
N GLY A 400 -1.60 -21.11 4.74
CA GLY A 400 -1.10 -20.35 5.89
C GLY A 400 -1.92 -19.08 6.13
N VAL A 401 -2.01 -18.64 7.38
CA VAL A 401 -2.59 -17.34 7.73
C VAL A 401 -1.70 -16.25 7.15
N ALA A 402 -2.25 -15.47 6.23
CA ALA A 402 -1.60 -14.33 5.60
C ALA A 402 -1.74 -13.06 6.47
N GLY A 403 -2.87 -12.91 7.16
CA GLY A 403 -3.13 -11.74 7.97
C GLY A 403 -4.51 -11.70 8.64
N PHE A 404 -4.81 -10.58 9.29
CA PHE A 404 -6.06 -10.36 10.03
C PHE A 404 -6.72 -9.05 9.61
N GLN A 405 -8.03 -9.05 9.36
CA GLN A 405 -8.76 -7.84 8.99
C GLN A 405 -8.78 -6.80 10.11
N ILE A 406 -8.55 -5.53 9.77
CA ILE A 406 -8.58 -4.42 10.74
C ILE A 406 -9.58 -3.36 10.32
N VAL A 407 -9.43 -2.87 9.10
CA VAL A 407 -10.11 -1.69 8.61
C VAL A 407 -10.62 -2.00 7.22
N THR A 408 -11.91 -1.82 7.03
CA THR A 408 -12.53 -1.70 5.72
C THR A 408 -12.58 -0.23 5.36
N SER A 409 -12.20 0.15 4.14
CA SER A 409 -12.49 1.48 3.63
C SER A 409 -14.01 1.73 3.65
N ASP A 410 -14.42 2.99 3.59
CA ASP A 410 -15.84 3.29 3.41
C ASP A 410 -16.38 2.73 2.08
N ASP A 411 -15.48 2.60 1.10
CA ASP A 411 -15.69 1.77 -0.07
C ASP A 411 -15.48 0.29 0.29
N SER A 412 -16.57 -0.49 0.30
CA SER A 412 -16.60 -1.92 0.69
C SER A 412 -15.73 -2.84 -0.18
N THR A 413 -15.05 -2.30 -1.18
CA THR A 413 -14.19 -3.05 -2.10
C THR A 413 -12.74 -3.14 -1.63
N VAL A 414 -12.26 -2.23 -0.76
CA VAL A 414 -10.85 -2.16 -0.35
C VAL A 414 -10.68 -2.32 1.16
N GLY A 415 -9.74 -3.18 1.54
CA GLY A 415 -9.56 -3.60 2.93
C GLY A 415 -8.08 -3.72 3.27
N TYR A 416 -7.81 -3.63 4.56
CA TYR A 416 -6.45 -3.71 5.09
C TYR A 416 -6.35 -4.82 6.14
N LEU A 417 -5.35 -5.67 5.97
CA LEU A 417 -5.02 -6.75 6.89
C LEU A 417 -3.71 -6.46 7.63
N PHE A 418 -3.65 -6.77 8.93
CA PHE A 418 -2.35 -6.96 9.60
C PHE A 418 -1.67 -8.15 8.98
N PRO A 419 -0.41 -8.04 8.55
CA PRO A 419 0.34 -9.21 8.12
C PRO A 419 0.51 -10.19 9.29
N ALA A 420 0.50 -11.50 9.00
CA ALA A 420 0.68 -12.54 10.01
C ALA A 420 1.99 -12.44 10.80
N SER A 421 2.99 -11.70 10.30
CA SER A 421 4.22 -11.38 11.04
C SER A 421 3.97 -10.58 12.32
N VAL A 422 2.80 -9.96 12.50
CA VAL A 422 2.43 -9.31 13.76
C VAL A 422 2.34 -10.32 14.92
N LEU A 423 2.14 -11.60 14.62
CA LEU A 423 2.13 -12.67 15.62
C LEU A 423 3.53 -13.02 16.14
N ASP A 424 4.59 -12.57 15.46
CA ASP A 424 5.97 -12.81 15.91
C ASP A 424 6.28 -12.09 17.25
N VAL A 425 5.43 -11.14 17.66
CA VAL A 425 5.53 -10.43 18.96
C VAL A 425 4.96 -11.26 20.12
N LEU A 426 4.27 -12.37 19.82
CA LEU A 426 3.67 -13.25 20.83
C LEU A 426 4.72 -14.24 21.38
N GLU A 427 5.66 -13.74 22.18
CA GLU A 427 6.76 -14.55 22.75
C GLU A 427 6.26 -15.72 23.61
N ASP A 428 5.08 -15.58 24.23
CA ASP A 428 4.50 -16.57 25.16
C ASP A 428 3.53 -17.56 24.50
N VAL A 429 3.24 -17.39 23.21
CA VAL A 429 2.33 -18.28 22.47
C VAL A 429 3.19 -19.17 21.58
N ALA A 430 3.18 -20.47 21.86
CA ALA A 430 3.90 -21.46 21.07
C ALA A 430 3.26 -21.60 19.68
N LEU A 431 3.58 -20.68 18.79
CA LEU A 431 3.24 -20.78 17.38
C LEU A 431 4.16 -21.84 16.77
N PRO A 432 3.62 -22.87 16.09
CA PRO A 432 4.45 -23.90 15.50
C PRO A 432 5.44 -23.27 14.51
N ASN A 433 6.74 -23.47 14.78
CA ASN A 433 7.80 -23.04 13.89
C ASN A 433 7.62 -23.74 12.54
N CYS A 434 7.39 -22.95 11.48
CA CYS A 434 7.31 -23.43 10.10
C CYS A 434 8.71 -23.62 9.52
#